data_AF-A0A7J6QK75-F1
#
_entry.id   AF-A0A7J6QK75-F1
#
_cell.length_a   1.000
_cell.length_b   1.000
_cell.length_c   1.000
_cell.angle_alpha   90.00
_cell.angle_beta   90.00
_cell.angle_gamma   90.00
#
_symmetry.space_group_name_H-M   'P 1'
#
loop_
_entity.id
_entity.type
_entity.pdbx_description
1 polymer ?
#
loop_
_entity_poly.entity_id
_entity_poly.type
_entity_poly.pdbx_seq_one_letter_code
_entity_poly.pdbx_strand_id
1 'polypeptide(L)'
;MMNRSSRKKDRVALRELESIRYVAREKSVKAEEAQKILQIEESRLGRLRRSADTKPREVKEQQDRVQAAWRLLTEREGIRDLALLEAHRLEASALGSLQRLWFRKEEDDATATKLLQEEVRRARGEVQRERARLDDADAQRTLEEDRERNLAARAREAQLAARRRLFATQQILRARKAEDDEMRRRMKDQAEARVLRLRDSLLLSEERVKRGNSRRNAEELEGLAKFEAEKKELLEQGLNPYEVFRSRQLEETKARDQRRAVELRQMRDEALKGKMRYEAKLKAAEVAERAQRKALEAEFQRNVSGVADKERYGKFIAKHSIGRVSVLDPTGTAIRIDGSKVTVCRDMSFGIGRASEEVIEKAKADVAALERSVQSVLGRTKSDRGNRGTLADTKGHQESAA
;
A
#
# COMPACT_ATOMS: atom_id res chain seq x y z
N MET A 1 -50.70 46.46 -4.42
CA MET A 1 -51.76 47.43 -4.06
C MET A 1 -51.93 48.42 -5.21
N MET A 2 -53.12 48.52 -5.84
CA MET A 2 -53.33 49.51 -6.90
C MET A 2 -53.25 50.94 -6.33
N ASN A 3 -52.41 51.77 -6.93
CA ASN A 3 -52.22 53.17 -6.53
C ASN A 3 -53.57 53.90 -6.52
N ARG A 4 -53.89 54.57 -5.41
CA ARG A 4 -55.15 55.36 -5.26
C ARG A 4 -55.34 56.37 -6.42
N SER A 5 -54.24 56.80 -7.04
CA SER A 5 -54.22 57.66 -8.22
C SER A 5 -54.79 57.00 -9.49
N SER A 6 -54.49 55.72 -9.76
CA SER A 6 -55.00 55.04 -10.97
C SER A 6 -56.50 54.83 -10.91
N ARG A 7 -57.02 54.41 -9.74
CA ARG A 7 -58.46 54.25 -9.50
C ARG A 7 -59.27 55.53 -9.70
N LYS A 8 -58.66 56.70 -9.45
CA LYS A 8 -59.31 57.99 -9.71
C LYS A 8 -59.40 58.29 -11.20
N LYS A 9 -58.34 58.00 -11.97
CA LYS A 9 -58.32 58.19 -13.43
C LYS A 9 -59.35 57.29 -14.12
N ASP A 10 -59.46 56.02 -13.70
CA ASP A 10 -60.42 55.08 -14.27
C ASP A 10 -61.87 55.52 -14.01
N ARG A 11 -62.16 56.06 -12.82
CA ARG A 11 -63.49 56.61 -12.48
C ARG A 11 -63.84 57.85 -13.29
N VAL A 12 -62.85 58.71 -13.59
CA VAL A 12 -63.07 59.88 -14.44
C VAL A 12 -63.37 59.44 -15.87
N ALA A 13 -62.59 58.52 -16.43
CA ALA A 13 -62.81 57.98 -17.78
C ALA A 13 -64.17 57.27 -17.93
N LEU A 14 -64.62 56.55 -16.89
CA LEU A 14 -65.96 55.94 -16.89
C LEU A 14 -67.08 56.99 -16.90
N ARG A 15 -66.93 58.08 -16.13
CA ARG A 15 -67.90 59.19 -16.14
C ARG A 15 -67.92 59.93 -17.47
N GLU A 16 -66.76 60.10 -18.11
CA GLU A 16 -66.66 60.67 -19.45
C GLU A 16 -67.31 59.78 -20.52
N LEU A 17 -67.13 58.46 -20.41
CA LEU A 17 -67.81 57.49 -21.27
C LEU A 17 -69.33 57.52 -21.09
N GLU A 18 -69.80 57.56 -19.85
CA GLU A 18 -71.22 57.66 -19.53
C GLU A 18 -71.83 58.96 -20.03
N SER A 19 -71.12 60.09 -19.88
CA SER A 19 -71.60 61.39 -20.38
C SER A 19 -71.65 61.42 -21.90
N ILE A 20 -70.66 60.87 -22.60
CA ILE A 20 -70.64 60.82 -24.08
C ILE A 20 -71.73 59.86 -24.60
N ARG A 21 -71.96 58.72 -23.95
CA ARG A 21 -73.09 57.83 -24.28
C ARG A 21 -74.43 58.52 -24.08
N TYR A 22 -74.58 59.32 -23.03
CA TYR A 22 -75.78 60.13 -22.82
C TYR A 22 -75.97 61.16 -23.95
N VAL A 23 -74.90 61.89 -24.32
CA VAL A 23 -74.93 62.84 -25.43
C VAL A 23 -75.28 62.14 -26.74
N ALA A 24 -74.66 60.99 -27.05
CA ALA A 24 -74.96 60.22 -28.26
C ALA A 24 -76.44 59.81 -28.33
N ARG A 25 -77.04 59.39 -27.20
CA ARG A 25 -78.48 59.10 -27.10
C ARG A 25 -79.33 60.34 -27.30
N GLU A 26 -78.96 61.48 -26.74
CA GLU A 26 -79.70 62.74 -26.95
C GLU A 26 -79.66 63.16 -28.43
N LYS A 27 -78.51 63.00 -29.09
CA LYS A 27 -78.36 63.30 -30.52
C LYS A 27 -79.13 62.30 -31.39
N SER A 28 -79.21 61.02 -31.01
CA SER A 28 -80.01 60.04 -31.74
C SER A 28 -81.50 60.39 -31.71
N VAL A 29 -82.03 60.78 -30.54
CA VAL A 29 -83.42 61.24 -30.42
C VAL A 29 -83.69 62.45 -31.31
N LYS A 30 -82.77 63.43 -31.34
CA LYS A 30 -82.89 64.63 -32.21
C LYS A 30 -82.84 64.28 -33.71
N ALA A 31 -82.06 63.27 -34.09
CA ALA A 31 -82.06 62.76 -35.47
C ALA A 31 -83.38 62.06 -35.83
N GLU A 32 -83.95 61.28 -34.90
CA GLU A 32 -85.27 60.66 -35.08
C GLU A 32 -86.40 61.71 -35.19
N GLU A 33 -86.34 62.78 -34.40
CA GLU A 33 -87.28 63.90 -34.50
C GLU A 33 -87.18 64.61 -35.87
N ALA A 34 -85.94 64.87 -36.34
CA ALA A 34 -85.69 65.41 -37.67
C ALA A 34 -86.26 64.50 -38.78
N GLN A 35 -86.11 63.19 -38.62
CA GLN A 35 -86.64 62.20 -39.57
C GLN A 35 -88.17 62.23 -39.60
N LYS A 36 -88.83 62.37 -38.45
CA LYS A 36 -90.30 62.55 -38.38
C LYS A 36 -90.75 63.83 -39.06
N ILE A 37 -90.04 64.95 -38.86
CA ILE A 37 -90.34 66.22 -39.54
C ILE A 37 -90.24 66.04 -41.06
N LEU A 38 -89.16 65.41 -41.53
CA LEU A 38 -88.99 65.12 -42.95
C LEU A 38 -90.16 64.30 -43.52
N GLN A 39 -90.55 63.21 -42.85
CA GLN A 39 -91.69 62.37 -43.26
C GLN A 39 -93.00 63.16 -43.34
N ILE A 40 -93.24 64.09 -42.39
CA ILE A 40 -94.43 64.96 -42.40
C ILE A 40 -94.41 65.89 -43.61
N GLU A 41 -93.27 66.55 -43.89
CA GLU A 41 -93.16 67.49 -45.00
C GLU A 41 -93.20 66.79 -46.37
N GLU A 42 -92.62 65.58 -46.49
CA GLU A 42 -92.73 64.73 -47.68
C GLU A 42 -94.17 64.28 -47.91
N SER A 43 -94.88 63.88 -46.85
CA SER A 43 -96.30 63.53 -46.91
C SER A 43 -97.16 64.71 -47.38
N ARG A 44 -96.87 65.93 -46.89
CA ARG A 44 -97.55 67.17 -47.32
C ARG A 44 -97.25 67.50 -48.78
N LEU A 45 -96.00 67.39 -49.22
CA LEU A 45 -95.62 67.58 -50.63
C LEU A 45 -96.33 66.55 -51.53
N GLY A 46 -96.40 65.30 -51.10
CA GLY A 46 -97.11 64.23 -51.79
C GLY A 46 -98.62 64.50 -51.92
N ARG A 47 -99.26 65.06 -50.88
CA ARG A 47 -100.67 65.47 -50.93
C ARG A 47 -100.89 66.64 -51.89
N LEU A 48 -100.06 67.68 -51.81
CA LEU A 48 -100.14 68.83 -52.71
C LEU A 48 -100.00 68.39 -54.18
N ARG A 49 -99.00 67.57 -54.50
CA ARG A 49 -98.83 67.05 -55.87
C ARG A 49 -100.03 66.28 -56.43
N ARG A 50 -100.91 65.74 -55.57
CA ARG A 50 -102.11 64.97 -55.98
C ARG A 50 -103.37 65.83 -56.12
N SER A 51 -103.42 67.04 -55.55
CA SER A 51 -104.57 67.93 -55.69
C SER A 51 -104.56 68.69 -57.03
N ALA A 52 -105.69 68.64 -57.75
CA ALA A 52 -105.86 69.20 -59.09
C ALA A 52 -105.77 70.74 -59.15
N ASP A 53 -106.05 71.43 -58.03
CA ASP A 53 -106.07 72.91 -57.95
C ASP A 53 -104.74 73.52 -57.46
N THR A 54 -103.63 72.80 -57.58
CA THR A 54 -102.37 73.26 -56.99
C THR A 54 -101.74 74.44 -57.73
N LYS A 55 -101.45 75.49 -56.97
CA LYS A 55 -100.63 76.59 -57.44
C LYS A 55 -99.16 76.15 -57.47
N PRO A 56 -98.42 76.38 -58.56
CA PRO A 56 -97.02 75.95 -58.68
C PRO A 56 -96.10 76.59 -57.61
N ARG A 57 -96.48 77.75 -57.06
CA ARG A 57 -95.76 78.42 -55.97
C ARG A 57 -95.80 77.63 -54.66
N GLU A 58 -96.97 77.11 -54.27
CA GLU A 58 -97.14 76.35 -53.03
C GLU A 58 -96.37 75.02 -53.07
N VAL A 59 -96.33 74.38 -54.25
CA VAL A 59 -95.51 73.18 -54.46
C VAL A 59 -94.02 73.49 -54.31
N LYS A 60 -93.54 74.63 -54.83
CA LYS A 60 -92.14 75.05 -54.72
C LYS A 60 -91.75 75.37 -53.27
N GLU A 61 -92.56 76.14 -52.55
CA GLU A 61 -92.32 76.42 -51.13
C GLU A 61 -92.28 75.15 -50.28
N GLN A 62 -93.16 74.18 -50.57
CA GLN A 62 -93.14 72.89 -49.89
C GLN A 62 -91.92 72.04 -50.27
N GLN A 63 -91.44 72.11 -51.52
CA GLN A 63 -90.18 71.48 -51.91
C GLN A 63 -88.98 72.07 -51.16
N ASP A 64 -88.94 73.40 -51.02
CA ASP A 64 -87.91 74.09 -50.25
C ASP A 64 -87.94 73.67 -48.76
N ARG A 65 -89.13 73.46 -48.18
CA ARG A 65 -89.30 72.92 -46.82
C ARG A 65 -88.82 71.47 -46.70
N VAL A 66 -89.10 70.61 -47.67
CA VAL A 66 -88.59 69.23 -47.70
C VAL A 66 -87.06 69.23 -47.81
N GLN A 67 -86.48 70.09 -48.66
CA GLN A 67 -85.03 70.23 -48.75
C GLN A 67 -84.41 70.74 -47.45
N ALA A 68 -85.05 71.69 -46.78
CA ALA A 68 -84.60 72.18 -45.47
C ALA A 68 -84.67 71.06 -44.40
N ALA A 69 -85.73 70.26 -44.39
CA ALA A 69 -85.87 69.11 -43.50
C ALA A 69 -84.82 68.02 -43.78
N TRP A 70 -84.49 67.76 -45.05
CA TRP A 70 -83.41 66.86 -45.45
C TRP A 70 -82.05 67.33 -44.93
N ARG A 71 -81.72 68.62 -45.12
CA ARG A 71 -80.47 69.21 -44.58
C ARG A 71 -80.40 69.05 -43.07
N LEU A 72 -81.48 69.39 -42.38
CA LEU A 72 -81.58 69.26 -40.93
C LEU A 72 -81.41 67.81 -40.46
N LEU A 73 -81.99 66.83 -41.16
CA LEU A 73 -81.76 65.41 -40.86
C LEU A 73 -80.29 65.03 -41.05
N THR A 74 -79.68 65.37 -42.19
CA THR A 74 -78.27 65.03 -42.46
C THR A 74 -77.31 65.66 -41.45
N GLU A 75 -77.57 66.89 -41.00
CA GLU A 75 -76.78 67.53 -39.95
C GLU A 75 -76.94 66.79 -38.61
N ARG A 76 -78.17 66.40 -38.25
CA ARG A 76 -78.43 65.69 -36.98
C ARG A 76 -77.85 64.28 -36.98
N GLU A 77 -77.95 63.56 -38.09
CA GLU A 77 -77.32 62.24 -38.26
C GLU A 77 -75.79 62.35 -38.22
N GLY A 78 -75.20 63.33 -38.91
CA GLY A 78 -73.76 63.57 -38.85
C GLY A 78 -73.27 63.83 -37.42
N ILE A 79 -74.00 64.64 -36.64
CA ILE A 79 -73.66 64.89 -35.23
C ILE A 79 -73.83 63.63 -34.37
N ARG A 80 -74.88 62.83 -34.60
CA ARG A 80 -75.10 61.55 -33.90
C ARG A 80 -73.94 60.59 -34.16
N ASP A 81 -73.55 60.45 -35.41
CA ASP A 81 -72.52 59.48 -35.83
C ASP A 81 -71.15 59.89 -35.29
N LEU A 82 -70.82 61.19 -35.26
CA LEU A 82 -69.63 61.70 -34.58
C LEU A 82 -69.62 61.37 -33.08
N ALA A 83 -70.74 61.55 -32.39
CA ALA A 83 -70.84 61.22 -30.95
C ALA A 83 -70.70 59.72 -30.68
N LEU A 84 -71.23 58.86 -31.56
CA LEU A 84 -71.06 57.40 -31.48
C LEU A 84 -69.62 56.97 -31.73
N LEU A 85 -68.94 57.59 -32.71
CA LEU A 85 -67.53 57.32 -32.99
C LEU A 85 -66.64 57.69 -31.79
N GLU A 86 -66.91 58.81 -31.12
CA GLU A 86 -66.20 59.21 -29.90
C GLU A 86 -66.43 58.20 -28.76
N ALA A 87 -67.68 57.75 -28.56
CA ALA A 87 -67.99 56.72 -27.58
C ALA A 87 -67.20 55.42 -27.85
N HIS A 88 -67.20 54.93 -29.09
CA HIS A 88 -66.47 53.72 -29.47
C HIS A 88 -64.95 53.88 -29.31
N ARG A 89 -64.39 55.05 -29.65
CA ARG A 89 -62.95 55.31 -29.47
C ARG A 89 -62.54 55.21 -28.01
N LEU A 90 -63.33 55.76 -27.10
CA LEU A 90 -63.06 55.71 -25.67
C LEU A 90 -63.25 54.30 -25.10
N GLU A 91 -64.25 53.54 -25.57
CA GLU A 91 -64.44 52.13 -25.20
C GLU A 91 -63.25 51.26 -25.62
N ALA A 92 -62.77 51.42 -26.86
CA ALA A 92 -61.59 50.70 -27.35
C ALA A 92 -60.34 51.03 -26.54
N SER A 93 -60.16 52.30 -26.15
CA SER A 93 -59.05 52.74 -25.27
C SER A 93 -59.14 52.09 -23.88
N ALA A 94 -60.34 52.00 -23.30
CA ALA A 94 -60.58 51.37 -22.01
C ALA A 94 -60.34 49.86 -22.04
N LEU A 95 -60.75 49.17 -23.10
CA LEU A 95 -60.46 47.74 -23.28
C LEU A 95 -58.96 47.48 -23.46
N GLY A 96 -58.27 48.32 -24.23
CA GLY A 96 -56.82 48.22 -24.40
C GLY A 96 -56.04 48.42 -23.10
N SER A 97 -56.49 49.31 -22.20
CA SER A 97 -55.85 49.50 -20.90
C SER A 97 -56.07 48.31 -19.95
N LEU A 98 -57.27 47.71 -19.96
CA LEU A 98 -57.58 46.51 -19.19
C LEU A 98 -56.74 45.31 -19.63
N GLN A 99 -56.58 45.08 -20.93
CA GLN A 99 -55.73 44.01 -21.45
C GLN A 99 -54.28 44.18 -21.00
N ARG A 100 -53.72 45.39 -21.07
CA ARG A 100 -52.35 45.67 -20.58
C ARG A 100 -52.18 45.42 -19.08
N LEU A 101 -53.19 45.74 -18.27
CA LEU A 101 -53.17 45.46 -16.84
C LEU A 101 -53.23 43.96 -16.53
N TRP A 102 -53.96 43.20 -17.35
CA TRP A 102 -54.06 41.76 -17.21
C TRP A 102 -52.72 41.08 -17.52
N PHE A 103 -52.09 41.41 -18.64
CA PHE A 103 -50.75 40.90 -18.99
C PHE A 103 -49.70 41.25 -17.94
N ARG A 104 -49.71 42.47 -17.40
CA ARG A 104 -48.78 42.86 -16.31
C ARG A 104 -48.96 42.02 -15.06
N LYS A 105 -50.20 41.69 -14.68
CA LYS A 105 -50.46 40.83 -13.53
C LYS A 105 -49.93 39.42 -13.76
N GLU A 106 -50.12 38.86 -14.95
CA GLU A 106 -49.58 37.54 -15.28
C GLU A 106 -48.04 37.52 -15.25
N GLU A 107 -47.39 38.58 -15.75
CA GLU A 107 -45.93 38.73 -15.66
C GLU A 107 -45.46 38.86 -14.21
N ASP A 108 -46.15 39.65 -13.39
CA ASP A 108 -45.86 39.81 -11.96
C ASP A 108 -46.04 38.49 -11.20
N ASP A 109 -47.11 37.72 -11.48
CA ASP A 109 -47.36 36.41 -10.86
C ASP A 109 -46.32 35.37 -11.31
N ALA A 110 -45.92 35.39 -12.59
CA ALA A 110 -44.88 34.52 -13.13
C ALA A 110 -43.49 34.83 -12.54
N THR A 111 -43.18 36.10 -12.29
CA THR A 111 -41.93 36.49 -11.62
C THR A 111 -41.95 36.12 -10.14
N ALA A 112 -43.07 36.32 -9.44
CA ALA A 112 -43.22 35.93 -8.04
C ALA A 112 -43.06 34.41 -7.84
N THR A 113 -43.66 33.59 -8.71
CA THR A 113 -43.52 32.13 -8.67
C THR A 113 -42.09 31.66 -8.94
N LYS A 114 -41.36 32.29 -9.86
CA LYS A 114 -39.94 32.01 -10.10
C LYS A 114 -39.07 32.30 -8.87
N LEU A 115 -39.27 33.46 -8.23
CA LEU A 115 -38.54 33.83 -7.02
C LEU A 115 -38.78 32.83 -5.88
N LEU A 116 -40.04 32.43 -5.65
CA LEU A 116 -40.39 31.39 -4.67
C LEU A 116 -39.70 30.05 -4.99
N GLN A 117 -39.65 29.65 -6.25
CA GLN A 117 -38.96 28.41 -6.65
C GLN A 117 -37.44 28.49 -6.41
N GLU A 118 -36.82 29.64 -6.66
CA GLU A 118 -35.41 29.87 -6.37
C GLU A 118 -35.11 29.82 -4.86
N GLU A 119 -35.96 30.43 -4.04
CA GLU A 119 -35.83 30.38 -2.58
C GLU A 119 -35.96 28.94 -2.05
N VAL A 120 -36.95 28.17 -2.54
CA VAL A 120 -37.09 26.75 -2.19
C VAL A 120 -35.87 25.94 -2.61
N ARG A 121 -35.29 26.22 -3.79
CA ARG A 121 -34.05 25.56 -4.24
C ARG A 121 -32.86 25.90 -3.34
N ARG A 122 -32.70 27.17 -2.95
CA ARG A 122 -31.62 27.60 -2.04
C ARG A 122 -31.77 26.94 -0.68
N ALA A 123 -32.96 26.95 -0.08
CA ALA A 123 -33.23 26.31 1.20
C ALA A 123 -32.96 24.79 1.15
N ARG A 124 -33.37 24.10 0.07
CA ARG A 124 -33.05 22.67 -0.13
C ARG A 124 -31.54 22.43 -0.23
N GLY A 125 -30.82 23.29 -0.93
CA GLY A 125 -29.36 23.22 -1.04
C GLY A 125 -28.64 23.42 0.29
N GLU A 126 -29.13 24.32 1.14
CA GLU A 126 -28.60 24.54 2.50
C GLU A 126 -28.80 23.30 3.39
N VAL A 127 -30.02 22.75 3.42
CA VAL A 127 -30.32 21.52 4.18
C VAL A 127 -29.46 20.35 3.72
N GLN A 128 -29.22 20.19 2.41
CA GLN A 128 -28.35 19.13 1.89
C GLN A 128 -26.89 19.32 2.32
N ARG A 129 -26.38 20.55 2.36
CA ARG A 129 -25.02 20.84 2.84
C ARG A 129 -24.88 20.57 4.32
N GLU A 130 -25.88 20.90 5.12
CA GLU A 130 -25.87 20.59 6.56
C GLU A 130 -25.89 19.09 6.81
N ARG A 131 -26.71 18.33 6.08
CA ARG A 131 -26.72 16.86 6.14
C ARG A 131 -25.36 16.28 5.78
N ALA A 132 -24.77 16.72 4.67
CA ALA A 132 -23.43 16.26 4.26
C ALA A 132 -22.36 16.56 5.33
N ARG A 133 -22.41 17.74 5.98
CA ARG A 133 -21.50 18.08 7.07
C ARG A 133 -21.67 17.18 8.30
N LEU A 134 -22.91 16.81 8.63
CA LEU A 134 -23.19 15.88 9.72
C LEU A 134 -22.69 14.46 9.38
N ASP A 135 -22.97 13.99 8.16
CA ASP A 135 -22.50 12.69 7.68
C ASP A 135 -20.96 12.61 7.68
N ASP A 136 -20.28 13.68 7.22
CA ASP A 136 -18.82 13.79 7.26
C ASP A 136 -18.28 13.79 8.70
N ALA A 137 -18.96 14.45 9.64
CA ALA A 137 -18.56 14.48 11.05
C ALA A 137 -18.73 13.11 11.72
N ASP A 138 -19.81 12.39 11.41
CA ASP A 138 -20.03 11.03 11.92
C ASP A 138 -19.05 10.02 11.29
N ALA A 139 -18.71 10.19 10.00
CA ALA A 139 -17.64 9.43 9.36
C ALA A 139 -16.27 9.69 10.00
N GLN A 140 -15.97 10.93 10.39
CA GLN A 140 -14.72 11.24 11.12
C GLN A 140 -14.69 10.59 12.51
N ARG A 141 -15.79 10.66 13.26
CA ARG A 141 -15.89 10.03 14.59
C ARG A 141 -15.70 8.52 14.54
N THR A 142 -16.34 7.85 13.59
CA THR A 142 -16.17 6.39 13.43
C THR A 142 -14.74 6.00 13.07
N LEU A 143 -14.08 6.78 12.20
CA LEU A 143 -12.65 6.58 11.89
C LEU A 143 -11.74 6.80 13.11
N GLU A 144 -12.05 7.80 13.95
CA GLU A 144 -11.30 8.06 15.19
C GLU A 144 -11.50 6.91 16.20
N GLU A 145 -12.73 6.47 16.42
CA GLU A 145 -13.03 5.32 17.28
C GLU A 145 -12.30 4.05 16.82
N ASP A 146 -12.29 3.78 15.50
CA ASP A 146 -11.57 2.63 14.94
C ASP A 146 -10.05 2.76 15.10
N ARG A 147 -9.49 3.97 14.97
CA ARG A 147 -8.07 4.23 15.25
C ARG A 147 -7.75 3.97 16.72
N GLU A 148 -8.57 4.45 17.64
CA GLU A 148 -8.40 4.23 19.07
C GLU A 148 -8.49 2.75 19.44
N ARG A 149 -9.48 2.02 18.89
CA ARG A 149 -9.61 0.56 19.07
C ARG A 149 -8.38 -0.18 18.56
N ASN A 150 -7.87 0.18 17.39
CA ASN A 150 -6.67 -0.42 16.81
C ASN A 150 -5.41 -0.12 17.64
N LEU A 151 -5.25 1.10 18.14
CA LEU A 151 -4.14 1.45 19.04
C LEU A 151 -4.23 0.70 20.37
N ALA A 152 -5.42 0.58 20.96
CA ALA A 152 -5.65 -0.19 22.17
C ALA A 152 -5.35 -1.69 21.98
N ALA A 153 -5.75 -2.28 20.84
CA ALA A 153 -5.43 -3.66 20.49
C ALA A 153 -3.91 -3.88 20.38
N ARG A 154 -3.21 -3.01 19.65
CA ARG A 154 -1.73 -3.06 19.53
C ARG A 154 -1.04 -2.90 20.89
N ALA A 155 -1.53 -2.01 21.75
CA ALA A 155 -0.99 -1.85 23.09
C ALA A 155 -1.16 -3.13 23.94
N ARG A 156 -2.33 -3.79 23.87
CA ARG A 156 -2.57 -5.07 24.55
C ARG A 156 -1.67 -6.17 24.03
N GLU A 157 -1.50 -6.28 22.71
CA GLU A 157 -0.58 -7.26 22.10
C GLU A 157 0.87 -7.02 22.53
N ALA A 158 1.32 -5.77 22.56
CA ALA A 158 2.66 -5.40 23.02
C ALA A 158 2.86 -5.75 24.50
N GLN A 159 1.87 -5.51 25.36
CA GLN A 159 1.91 -5.89 26.77
C GLN A 159 1.98 -7.42 26.95
N LEU A 160 1.20 -8.19 26.19
CA LEU A 160 1.24 -9.65 26.21
C LEU A 160 2.60 -10.18 25.72
N ALA A 161 3.14 -9.61 24.65
CA ALA A 161 4.46 -9.97 24.15
C ALA A 161 5.56 -9.65 25.17
N ALA A 162 5.49 -8.51 25.85
CA ALA A 162 6.42 -8.15 26.92
C ALA A 162 6.35 -9.12 28.10
N ARG A 163 5.14 -9.50 28.53
CA ARG A 163 4.93 -10.52 29.59
C ARG A 163 5.51 -11.88 29.19
N ARG A 164 5.29 -12.32 27.94
CA ARG A 164 5.87 -13.58 27.41
C ARG A 164 7.40 -13.53 27.40
N ARG A 165 8.00 -12.42 26.96
CA ARG A 165 9.46 -12.23 26.99
C ARG A 165 10.01 -12.30 28.41
N LEU A 166 9.37 -11.63 29.35
CA LEU A 166 9.77 -11.64 30.77
C LEU A 166 9.65 -13.04 31.39
N PHE A 167 8.59 -13.78 31.05
CA PHE A 167 8.45 -15.16 31.51
C PHE A 167 9.53 -16.07 30.93
N ALA A 168 9.83 -15.95 29.63
CA ALA A 168 10.90 -16.70 28.98
C ALA A 168 12.28 -16.40 29.58
N THR A 169 12.60 -15.13 29.85
CA THR A 169 13.87 -14.77 30.49
C THR A 169 13.96 -15.32 31.92
N GLN A 170 12.86 -15.29 32.68
CA GLN A 170 12.81 -15.92 34.00
C GLN A 170 13.05 -17.43 33.95
N GLN A 171 12.48 -18.13 32.96
CA GLN A 171 12.72 -19.56 32.78
C GLN A 171 14.18 -19.86 32.44
N ILE A 172 14.80 -19.09 31.54
CA ILE A 172 16.23 -19.23 31.21
C ILE A 172 17.10 -19.00 32.46
N LEU A 173 16.79 -17.99 33.26
CA LEU A 173 17.52 -17.72 34.50
C LEU A 173 17.34 -18.83 35.54
N ARG A 174 16.14 -19.43 35.64
CA ARG A 174 15.91 -20.59 36.51
C ARG A 174 16.69 -21.81 36.04
N ALA A 175 16.71 -22.08 34.74
CA ALA A 175 17.49 -23.18 34.16
C ALA A 175 18.99 -23.00 34.42
N ARG A 176 19.55 -21.81 34.17
CA ARG A 176 20.96 -21.49 34.48
C ARG A 176 21.28 -21.67 35.96
N LYS A 177 20.40 -21.21 36.87
CA LYS A 177 20.60 -21.43 38.31
C LYS A 177 20.60 -22.91 38.67
N ALA A 178 19.73 -23.72 38.06
CA ALA A 178 19.71 -25.17 38.28
C ALA A 178 21.01 -25.83 37.77
N GLU A 179 21.51 -25.44 36.59
CA GLU A 179 22.79 -25.89 36.05
C GLU A 179 23.96 -25.51 36.97
N ASP A 180 23.98 -24.27 37.47
CA ASP A 180 25.00 -23.80 38.42
C ASP A 180 24.98 -24.61 39.72
N ASP A 181 23.79 -24.91 40.25
CA ASP A 181 23.62 -25.71 41.46
C ASP A 181 24.04 -27.17 41.23
N GLU A 182 23.75 -27.76 40.07
CA GLU A 182 24.26 -29.08 39.68
C GLU A 182 25.79 -29.10 39.58
N MET A 183 26.38 -28.08 38.96
CA MET A 183 27.83 -27.95 38.87
C MET A 183 28.47 -27.82 40.26
N ARG A 184 27.85 -27.05 41.16
CA ARG A 184 28.30 -26.94 42.57
C ARG A 184 28.21 -28.28 43.29
N ARG A 185 27.14 -29.05 43.10
CA ARG A 185 27.00 -30.41 43.67
C ARG A 185 28.11 -31.33 43.13
N ARG A 186 28.31 -31.39 41.82
CA ARG A 186 29.38 -32.18 41.21
C ARG A 186 30.77 -31.80 41.73
N MET A 187 31.03 -30.50 41.91
CA MET A 187 32.31 -30.03 42.47
C MET A 187 32.49 -30.44 43.93
N LYS A 188 31.42 -30.42 44.74
CA LYS A 188 31.45 -30.94 46.11
C LYS A 188 31.68 -32.44 46.13
N ASP A 189 30.94 -33.21 45.34
CA ASP A 189 31.09 -34.68 45.26
C ASP A 189 32.50 -35.06 44.82
N GLN A 190 33.08 -34.33 43.84
CA GLN A 190 34.47 -34.52 43.42
C GLN A 190 35.47 -34.17 44.51
N ALA A 191 35.23 -33.10 45.28
CA ALA A 191 36.09 -32.72 46.40
C ALA A 191 36.05 -33.79 47.50
N GLU A 192 34.86 -34.26 47.87
CA GLU A 192 34.67 -35.35 48.83
C GLU A 192 35.36 -36.63 48.37
N ALA A 193 35.19 -37.02 47.09
CA ALA A 193 35.88 -38.17 46.52
C ALA A 193 37.41 -38.03 46.54
N ARG A 194 37.95 -36.83 46.32
CA ARG A 194 39.40 -36.58 46.45
C ARG A 194 39.88 -36.71 47.88
N VAL A 195 39.12 -36.19 48.84
CA VAL A 195 39.44 -36.32 50.28
C VAL A 195 39.44 -37.78 50.71
N LEU A 196 38.45 -38.56 50.29
CA LEU A 196 38.38 -40.00 50.57
C LEU A 196 39.56 -40.75 49.93
N ARG A 197 39.87 -40.50 48.66
CA ARG A 197 41.05 -41.10 48.00
C ARG A 197 42.36 -40.74 48.69
N LEU A 198 42.50 -39.50 49.13
CA LEU A 198 43.67 -39.07 49.87
C LEU A 198 43.77 -39.83 51.20
N ARG A 199 42.66 -39.94 51.94
CA ARG A 199 42.60 -40.75 53.17
C ARG A 199 43.01 -42.20 52.91
N ASP A 200 42.47 -42.85 51.89
CA ASP A 200 42.83 -44.23 51.55
C ASP A 200 44.32 -44.36 51.21
N SER A 201 44.87 -43.39 50.45
CA SER A 201 46.30 -43.38 50.13
C SER A 201 47.19 -43.17 51.36
N LEU A 202 46.75 -42.36 52.32
CA LEU A 202 47.44 -42.15 53.59
C LEU A 202 47.40 -43.42 54.44
N LEU A 203 46.25 -44.08 54.55
CA LEU A 203 46.12 -45.36 55.27
C LEU A 203 47.01 -46.44 54.64
N LEU A 204 47.03 -46.55 53.30
CA LEU A 204 47.93 -47.48 52.60
C LEU A 204 49.41 -47.14 52.85
N SER A 205 49.75 -45.85 52.88
CA SER A 205 51.12 -45.39 53.20
C SER A 205 51.48 -45.71 54.65
N GLU A 206 50.59 -45.46 55.60
CA GLU A 206 50.79 -45.80 57.02
C GLU A 206 50.97 -47.30 57.21
N GLU A 207 50.14 -48.14 56.58
CA GLU A 207 50.30 -49.59 56.60
C GLU A 207 51.63 -50.02 56.01
N ARG A 208 52.05 -49.42 54.89
CA ARG A 208 53.34 -49.72 54.26
C ARG A 208 54.51 -49.35 55.17
N VAL A 209 54.44 -48.20 55.85
CA VAL A 209 55.45 -47.77 56.83
C VAL A 209 55.45 -48.70 58.03
N LYS A 210 54.29 -49.07 58.58
CA LYS A 210 54.18 -50.03 59.69
C LYS A 210 54.77 -51.39 59.32
N ARG A 211 54.41 -51.95 58.16
CA ARG A 211 54.97 -53.21 57.65
C ARG A 211 56.48 -53.11 57.39
N GLY A 212 56.93 -51.98 56.84
CA GLY A 212 58.35 -51.72 56.62
C GLY A 212 59.14 -51.65 57.94
N ASN A 213 58.61 -50.96 58.94
CA ASN A 213 59.20 -50.86 60.26
C ASN A 213 59.17 -52.20 61.01
N SER A 214 58.06 -52.94 60.96
CA SER A 214 57.99 -54.27 61.59
C SER A 214 58.98 -55.24 60.96
N ARG A 215 59.14 -55.20 59.63
CA ARG A 215 60.14 -55.99 58.92
C ARG A 215 61.56 -55.57 59.27
N ARG A 216 61.87 -54.27 59.31
CA ARG A 216 63.19 -53.77 59.75
C ARG A 216 63.49 -54.19 61.17
N ASN A 217 62.54 -54.05 62.10
CA ASN A 217 62.71 -54.49 63.48
C ASN A 217 62.96 -56.00 63.57
N ALA A 218 62.26 -56.81 62.77
CA ALA A 218 62.51 -58.25 62.70
C ALA A 218 63.90 -58.57 62.13
N GLU A 219 64.29 -57.92 61.02
CA GLU A 219 65.62 -58.06 60.41
C GLU A 219 66.75 -57.58 61.36
N GLU A 220 66.52 -56.52 62.14
CA GLU A 220 67.44 -56.04 63.17
C GLU A 220 67.56 -57.03 64.33
N LEU A 221 66.44 -57.59 64.82
CA LEU A 221 66.45 -58.62 65.86
C LEU A 221 67.15 -59.91 65.39
N GLU A 222 66.88 -60.36 64.17
CA GLU A 222 67.59 -61.49 63.56
C GLU A 222 69.07 -61.18 63.35
N GLY A 223 69.39 -59.96 62.90
CA GLY A 223 70.76 -59.49 62.71
C GLY A 223 71.54 -59.44 64.03
N LEU A 224 70.90 -58.97 65.11
CA LEU A 224 71.47 -58.99 66.47
C LEU A 224 71.68 -60.42 66.97
N ALA A 225 70.72 -61.32 66.76
CA ALA A 225 70.86 -62.73 67.15
C ALA A 225 72.00 -63.44 66.40
N LYS A 226 72.13 -63.21 65.08
CA LYS A 226 73.26 -63.70 64.27
C LYS A 226 74.58 -63.10 64.73
N PHE A 227 74.60 -61.79 65.00
CA PHE A 227 75.78 -61.11 65.53
C PHE A 227 76.22 -61.68 66.88
N GLU A 228 75.29 -61.98 67.78
CA GLU A 228 75.59 -62.60 69.07
C GLU A 228 76.12 -64.03 68.93
N ALA A 229 75.62 -64.81 67.96
CA ALA A 229 76.14 -66.15 67.64
C ALA A 229 77.56 -66.08 67.06
N GLU A 230 77.77 -65.28 66.02
CA GLU A 230 79.08 -65.09 65.38
C GLU A 230 80.10 -64.46 66.36
N LYS A 231 79.65 -63.59 67.26
CA LYS A 231 80.51 -63.04 68.32
C LYS A 231 81.04 -64.13 69.24
N LYS A 232 80.22 -65.14 69.60
CA LYS A 232 80.67 -66.28 70.41
C LYS A 232 81.70 -67.12 69.64
N GLU A 233 81.45 -67.40 68.36
CA GLU A 233 82.39 -68.14 67.49
C GLU A 233 83.74 -67.42 67.32
N LEU A 234 83.73 -66.09 67.10
CA LEU A 234 84.95 -65.31 66.95
C LEU A 234 85.76 -65.23 68.25
N LEU A 235 85.07 -65.22 69.41
CA LEU A 235 85.73 -65.29 70.72
C LEU A 235 86.36 -66.67 70.95
N GLU A 236 85.70 -67.76 70.53
CA GLU A 236 86.27 -69.12 70.56
C GLU A 236 87.52 -69.24 69.66
N GLN A 237 87.56 -68.51 68.54
CA GLN A 237 88.72 -68.41 67.64
C GLN A 237 89.82 -67.46 68.14
N GLY A 238 89.62 -66.75 69.27
CA GLY A 238 90.58 -65.82 69.85
C GLY A 238 90.74 -64.49 69.12
N LEU A 239 89.82 -64.14 68.21
CA LEU A 239 89.83 -62.89 67.45
C LEU A 239 88.97 -61.82 68.15
N ASN A 240 89.31 -60.54 67.94
CA ASN A 240 88.46 -59.42 68.41
C ASN A 240 87.22 -59.28 67.51
N PRO A 241 86.00 -59.58 67.99
CA PRO A 241 84.82 -59.59 67.13
C PRO A 241 84.54 -58.21 66.52
N TYR A 242 84.72 -57.13 67.28
CA TYR A 242 84.33 -55.80 66.85
C TYR A 242 85.16 -55.26 65.67
N GLU A 243 86.43 -55.65 65.54
CA GLU A 243 87.29 -55.21 64.42
C GLU A 243 86.92 -55.90 63.10
N VAL A 244 86.60 -57.19 63.16
CA VAL A 244 86.13 -57.97 62.00
C VAL A 244 84.76 -57.45 61.53
N PHE A 245 83.84 -57.16 62.45
CA PHE A 245 82.56 -56.57 62.09
C PHE A 245 82.70 -55.15 61.54
N ARG A 246 83.59 -54.32 62.11
CA ARG A 246 83.82 -52.96 61.62
C ARG A 246 84.41 -52.94 60.21
N SER A 247 85.36 -53.82 59.91
CA SER A 247 85.93 -53.95 58.57
C SER A 247 84.89 -54.45 57.55
N ARG A 248 84.11 -55.48 57.89
CA ARG A 248 83.00 -55.95 57.04
C ARG A 248 81.92 -54.89 56.80
N GLN A 249 81.50 -54.16 57.84
CA GLN A 249 80.54 -53.06 57.70
C GLN A 249 81.07 -51.95 56.78
N LEU A 250 82.37 -51.62 56.85
CA LEU A 250 82.99 -50.65 55.95
C LEU A 250 83.01 -51.13 54.49
N GLU A 251 83.23 -52.41 54.23
CA GLU A 251 83.16 -52.98 52.88
C GLU A 251 81.72 -53.03 52.35
N GLU A 252 80.76 -53.44 53.18
CA GLU A 252 79.34 -53.46 52.80
C GLU A 252 78.79 -52.06 52.51
N THR A 253 79.13 -51.07 53.33
CA THR A 253 78.73 -49.67 53.11
C THR A 253 79.30 -49.14 51.80
N LYS A 254 80.60 -49.35 51.55
CA LYS A 254 81.22 -49.01 50.25
C LYS A 254 80.52 -49.70 49.08
N ALA A 255 80.20 -50.98 49.18
CA ALA A 255 79.50 -51.72 48.12
C ALA A 255 78.07 -51.21 47.90
N ARG A 256 77.33 -50.88 48.98
CA ARG A 256 75.99 -50.29 48.91
C ARG A 256 76.02 -48.89 48.28
N ASP A 257 76.99 -48.07 48.63
CA ASP A 257 77.15 -46.73 48.07
C ASP A 257 77.49 -46.77 46.58
N GLN A 258 78.33 -47.71 46.15
CA GLN A 258 78.59 -47.95 44.73
C GLN A 258 77.33 -48.34 43.96
N ARG A 259 76.52 -49.27 44.49
CA ARG A 259 75.24 -49.68 43.87
C ARG A 259 74.26 -48.51 43.76
N ARG A 260 74.10 -47.74 44.85
CA ARG A 260 73.25 -46.54 44.87
C ARG A 260 73.72 -45.49 43.86
N ALA A 261 75.03 -45.29 43.73
CA ALA A 261 75.59 -44.36 42.76
C ALA A 261 75.28 -44.79 41.31
N VAL A 262 75.32 -46.10 41.02
CA VAL A 262 74.94 -46.64 39.70
C VAL A 262 73.45 -46.45 39.43
N GLU A 263 72.59 -46.78 40.39
CA GLU A 263 71.13 -46.59 40.27
C GLU A 263 70.76 -45.12 40.07
N LEU A 264 71.37 -44.20 40.84
CA LEU A 264 71.16 -42.76 40.68
C LEU A 264 71.59 -42.25 39.30
N ARG A 265 72.69 -42.79 38.75
CA ARG A 265 73.12 -42.48 37.38
C ARG A 265 72.07 -42.94 36.36
N GLN A 266 71.58 -44.18 36.48
CA GLN A 266 70.53 -44.71 35.59
C GLN A 266 69.25 -43.86 35.64
N MET A 267 68.77 -43.50 36.83
CA MET A 267 67.58 -42.65 36.99
C MET A 267 67.78 -41.26 36.37
N ARG A 268 68.98 -40.67 36.52
CA ARG A 268 69.32 -39.38 35.89
C ARG A 268 69.35 -39.49 34.36
N ASP A 269 69.92 -40.58 33.84
CA ASP A 269 69.98 -40.84 32.40
C ASP A 269 68.58 -41.05 31.80
N GLU A 270 67.70 -41.74 32.50
CA GLU A 270 66.30 -41.92 32.10
C GLU A 270 65.52 -40.60 32.11
N ALA A 271 65.69 -39.80 33.17
CA ALA A 271 65.08 -38.46 33.25
C ALA A 271 65.59 -37.54 32.13
N LEU A 272 66.89 -37.59 31.82
CA LEU A 272 67.49 -36.82 30.72
C LEU A 272 66.94 -37.28 29.37
N LYS A 273 66.83 -38.60 29.12
CA LYS A 273 66.20 -39.16 27.92
C LYS A 273 64.74 -38.71 27.81
N GLY A 274 64.00 -38.67 28.91
CA GLY A 274 62.63 -38.14 28.98
C GLY A 274 62.54 -36.68 28.52
N LYS A 275 63.42 -35.81 29.04
CA LYS A 275 63.51 -34.40 28.65
C LYS A 275 63.86 -34.23 27.17
N MET A 276 64.87 -34.96 26.67
CA MET A 276 65.25 -34.92 25.25
C MET A 276 64.10 -35.32 24.32
N ARG A 277 63.31 -36.34 24.69
CA ARG A 277 62.12 -36.73 23.89
C ARG A 277 61.05 -35.66 23.88
N TYR A 278 60.83 -34.97 25.00
CA TYR A 278 59.86 -33.88 25.09
C TYR A 278 60.30 -32.67 24.25
N GLU A 279 61.56 -32.25 24.36
CA GLU A 279 62.12 -31.16 23.55
C GLU A 279 62.12 -31.49 22.06
N ALA A 280 62.40 -32.75 21.68
CA ALA A 280 62.31 -33.19 20.29
C ALA A 280 60.88 -33.08 19.75
N LYS A 281 59.86 -33.43 20.55
CA LYS A 281 58.45 -33.26 20.18
C LYS A 281 58.07 -31.78 20.00
N LEU A 282 58.51 -30.91 20.91
CA LEU A 282 58.28 -29.47 20.80
C LEU A 282 58.93 -28.90 19.54
N LYS A 283 60.22 -29.20 19.30
CA LYS A 283 60.93 -28.77 18.09
C LYS A 283 60.25 -29.28 16.82
N ALA A 284 59.78 -30.52 16.80
CA ALA A 284 59.05 -31.08 15.66
C ALA A 284 57.72 -30.32 15.41
N ALA A 285 56.98 -29.98 16.48
CA ALA A 285 55.77 -29.17 16.38
C ALA A 285 56.07 -27.76 15.84
N GLU A 286 57.12 -27.09 16.35
CA GLU A 286 57.55 -25.78 15.86
C GLU A 286 57.95 -25.80 14.38
N VAL A 287 58.67 -26.83 13.94
CA VAL A 287 59.03 -27.01 12.52
C VAL A 287 57.78 -27.22 11.67
N ALA A 288 56.83 -28.01 12.14
CA ALA A 288 55.56 -28.23 11.44
C ALA A 288 54.74 -26.95 11.31
N GLU A 289 54.61 -26.15 12.37
CA GLU A 289 53.94 -24.84 12.29
C GLU A 289 54.65 -23.88 11.34
N ARG A 290 55.99 -23.81 11.39
CA ARG A 290 56.77 -22.97 10.45
C ARG A 290 56.57 -23.42 9.01
N ALA A 291 56.49 -24.73 8.75
CA ALA A 291 56.21 -25.26 7.42
C ALA A 291 54.80 -24.89 6.95
N GLN A 292 53.79 -24.98 7.83
CA GLN A 292 52.42 -24.56 7.52
C GLN A 292 52.33 -23.06 7.22
N ARG A 293 52.99 -22.21 8.02
CA ARG A 293 53.04 -20.76 7.78
C ARG A 293 53.69 -20.44 6.43
N LYS A 294 54.84 -21.06 6.11
CA LYS A 294 55.50 -20.89 4.81
C LYS A 294 54.62 -21.36 3.64
N ALA A 295 53.87 -22.44 3.81
CA ALA A 295 52.93 -22.91 2.79
C ALA A 295 51.81 -21.90 2.54
N LEU A 296 51.21 -21.36 3.61
CA LEU A 296 50.18 -20.33 3.53
C LEU A 296 50.71 -19.02 2.92
N GLU A 297 51.93 -18.60 3.30
CA GLU A 297 52.59 -17.43 2.71
C GLU A 297 52.84 -17.63 1.21
N ALA A 298 53.29 -18.81 0.80
CA ALA A 298 53.50 -19.14 -0.60
C ALA A 298 52.18 -19.17 -1.40
N GLU A 299 51.10 -19.71 -0.83
CA GLU A 299 49.77 -19.66 -1.44
C GLU A 299 49.25 -18.23 -1.57
N PHE A 300 49.42 -17.42 -0.53
CA PHE A 300 49.05 -16.00 -0.56
C PHE A 300 49.84 -15.23 -1.62
N GLN A 301 51.16 -15.42 -1.70
CA GLN A 301 51.99 -14.81 -2.74
C GLN A 301 51.59 -15.27 -4.15
N ARG A 302 51.25 -16.55 -4.35
CA ARG A 302 50.74 -17.07 -5.64
C ARG A 302 49.41 -16.43 -6.04
N ASN A 303 48.54 -16.15 -5.08
CA ASN A 303 47.26 -15.49 -5.31
C ASN A 303 47.46 -13.98 -5.61
N VAL A 304 48.32 -13.28 -4.88
CA VAL A 304 48.58 -11.84 -5.07
C VAL A 304 49.37 -11.54 -6.36
N SER A 305 50.34 -12.39 -6.71
CA SER A 305 51.17 -12.21 -7.91
C SER A 305 50.44 -12.47 -9.24
N GLY A 306 49.15 -12.84 -9.20
CA GLY A 306 48.37 -13.20 -10.38
C GLY A 306 48.84 -14.48 -11.08
N VAL A 307 49.78 -15.22 -10.49
CA VAL A 307 50.25 -16.52 -11.01
C VAL A 307 49.12 -17.55 -10.93
N ALA A 308 48.36 -17.56 -9.83
CA ALA A 308 47.20 -18.44 -9.68
C ALA A 308 46.13 -18.17 -10.76
N ASP A 309 45.90 -16.91 -11.11
CA ASP A 309 44.96 -16.54 -12.18
C ASP A 309 45.49 -16.96 -13.54
N LYS A 310 46.78 -16.75 -13.83
CA LYS A 310 47.43 -17.23 -15.06
C LYS A 310 47.36 -18.76 -15.20
N GLU A 311 47.53 -19.51 -14.12
CA GLU A 311 47.35 -20.98 -14.12
C GLU A 311 45.89 -21.38 -14.34
N ARG A 312 44.93 -20.67 -13.74
CA ARG A 312 43.49 -20.91 -13.95
C ARG A 312 43.10 -20.63 -15.40
N TYR A 313 43.54 -19.51 -15.95
CA TYR A 313 43.35 -19.17 -17.36
C TYR A 313 44.04 -20.19 -18.28
N GLY A 314 45.29 -20.57 -17.99
CA GLY A 314 46.01 -21.60 -18.75
C GLY A 314 45.29 -22.95 -18.74
N LYS A 315 44.80 -23.39 -17.57
CA LYS A 315 43.97 -24.61 -17.44
C LYS A 315 42.64 -24.49 -18.18
N PHE A 316 41.99 -23.34 -18.13
CA PHE A 316 40.75 -23.09 -18.86
C PHE A 316 40.95 -23.17 -20.37
N ILE A 317 42.00 -22.52 -20.89
CA ILE A 317 42.40 -22.54 -22.30
C ILE A 317 42.77 -23.97 -22.71
N ALA A 318 43.58 -24.68 -21.93
CA ALA A 318 43.92 -26.09 -22.21
C ALA A 318 42.68 -27.00 -22.19
N LYS A 319 41.70 -26.75 -21.32
CA LYS A 319 40.46 -27.55 -21.26
C LYS A 319 39.56 -27.33 -22.47
N HIS A 320 39.51 -26.12 -23.02
CA HIS A 320 38.60 -25.74 -24.11
C HIS A 320 39.26 -25.66 -25.49
N SER A 321 40.57 -25.90 -25.57
CA SER A 321 41.30 -26.02 -26.84
C SER A 321 41.24 -27.46 -27.36
N ILE A 322 41.09 -27.60 -28.67
CA ILE A 322 41.11 -28.89 -29.36
C ILE A 322 42.54 -29.43 -29.27
N GLY A 323 42.73 -30.55 -28.58
CA GLY A 323 44.04 -31.19 -28.36
C GLY A 323 44.67 -30.99 -26.98
N ARG A 324 44.03 -30.24 -26.07
CA ARG A 324 44.52 -29.99 -24.68
C ARG A 324 45.89 -29.33 -24.56
N VAL A 325 46.42 -28.76 -25.63
CA VAL A 325 47.71 -28.05 -25.61
C VAL A 325 47.42 -26.55 -25.61
N SER A 326 47.99 -25.81 -24.65
CA SER A 326 47.94 -24.34 -24.66
C SER A 326 48.92 -23.79 -25.71
N VAL A 327 48.69 -24.09 -26.98
CA VAL A 327 49.42 -23.44 -28.08
C VAL A 327 48.70 -22.14 -28.39
N LEU A 328 49.04 -21.09 -27.64
CA LEU A 328 49.01 -19.76 -28.23
C LEU A 328 50.28 -19.69 -29.08
N ASP A 329 50.12 -19.78 -30.39
CA ASP A 329 51.18 -19.63 -31.38
C ASP A 329 52.08 -18.43 -31.00
N PRO A 330 53.37 -18.63 -30.62
CA PRO A 330 54.27 -17.54 -30.24
C PRO A 330 54.57 -16.59 -31.41
N THR A 331 54.21 -16.99 -32.63
CA THR A 331 54.41 -16.24 -33.88
C THR A 331 53.19 -15.42 -34.33
N GLY A 332 52.08 -15.41 -33.57
CA GLY A 332 51.04 -14.40 -33.74
C GLY A 332 50.33 -14.39 -35.10
N THR A 333 50.22 -15.55 -35.76
CA THR A 333 49.58 -15.70 -37.08
C THR A 333 48.23 -16.42 -37.06
N ALA A 334 47.66 -16.65 -35.88
CA ALA A 334 46.25 -17.02 -35.75
C ALA A 334 45.39 -15.75 -35.81
N ILE A 335 44.62 -15.65 -36.91
CA ILE A 335 43.52 -14.74 -37.21
C ILE A 335 43.11 -13.91 -35.98
N ARG A 336 43.43 -12.60 -36.04
CA ARG A 336 42.86 -11.58 -35.15
C ARG A 336 41.35 -11.83 -35.07
N ILE A 337 40.89 -12.42 -33.97
CA ILE A 337 39.48 -12.39 -33.61
C ILE A 337 39.30 -10.98 -33.06
N ASP A 338 39.01 -10.03 -33.95
CA ASP A 338 38.59 -8.70 -33.56
C ASP A 338 37.39 -8.87 -32.61
N GLY A 339 37.52 -8.33 -31.40
CA GLY A 339 36.52 -8.42 -30.35
C GLY A 339 35.26 -7.59 -30.62
N SER A 340 34.72 -7.64 -31.83
CA SER A 340 33.53 -6.89 -32.26
C SER A 340 32.31 -7.76 -32.59
N LYS A 341 32.33 -9.07 -32.27
CA LYS A 341 31.16 -9.94 -32.47
C LYS A 341 30.66 -10.73 -31.27
N VAL A 342 31.35 -10.73 -30.12
CA VAL A 342 30.86 -11.37 -28.89
C VAL A 342 31.28 -10.56 -27.65
N THR A 343 30.89 -9.29 -27.61
CA THR A 343 30.79 -8.58 -26.34
C THR A 343 29.36 -8.12 -26.23
N VAL A 344 28.63 -8.66 -25.26
CA VAL A 344 27.33 -8.12 -24.84
C VAL A 344 27.62 -6.71 -24.32
N CYS A 345 27.48 -5.71 -25.18
CA CYS A 345 27.40 -4.33 -24.73
C CYS A 345 26.20 -4.26 -23.77
N ARG A 346 26.43 -3.80 -22.55
CA ARG A 346 25.31 -3.50 -21.64
C ARG A 346 24.52 -2.37 -22.28
N ASP A 347 23.32 -2.68 -22.76
CA ASP A 347 22.39 -1.65 -23.19
C ASP A 347 22.10 -0.71 -22.02
N MET A 348 22.05 0.59 -22.29
CA MET A 348 21.67 1.65 -21.33
C MET A 348 20.21 1.52 -20.86
N SER A 349 19.56 0.38 -21.09
CA SER A 349 18.20 0.04 -20.66
C SER A 349 18.12 -0.31 -19.17
N PHE A 350 19.25 -0.65 -18.53
CA PHE A 350 19.31 -0.86 -17.09
C PHE A 350 19.02 0.46 -16.34
N GLY A 351 17.81 0.58 -15.80
CA GLY A 351 17.33 1.75 -15.05
C GLY A 351 16.21 2.55 -15.73
N ILE A 352 15.89 2.29 -17.00
CA ILE A 352 14.83 3.00 -17.74
C ILE A 352 13.51 2.20 -17.79
N GLY A 353 13.47 0.99 -17.20
CA GLY A 353 12.27 0.15 -17.13
C GLY A 353 11.89 -0.52 -18.46
N ARG A 354 12.78 -0.48 -19.47
CA ARG A 354 12.61 -1.24 -20.72
C ARG A 354 13.24 -2.62 -20.55
N ALA A 355 12.44 -3.67 -20.74
CA ALA A 355 12.92 -5.05 -20.72
C ALA A 355 13.89 -5.30 -21.88
N SER A 356 14.89 -6.17 -21.67
CA SER A 356 15.83 -6.57 -22.73
C SER A 356 15.09 -7.26 -23.89
N GLU A 357 15.65 -7.17 -25.11
CA GLU A 357 15.03 -7.77 -26.30
C GLU A 357 14.78 -9.27 -26.13
N GLU A 358 15.67 -10.00 -25.45
CA GLU A 358 15.49 -11.41 -25.12
C GLU A 358 14.27 -11.68 -24.23
N VAL A 359 13.97 -10.76 -23.29
CA VAL A 359 12.79 -10.87 -22.42
C VAL A 359 11.52 -10.53 -23.19
N ILE A 360 11.59 -9.59 -24.12
CA ILE A 360 10.49 -9.26 -25.03
C ILE A 360 10.22 -10.43 -25.98
N GLU A 361 11.24 -11.10 -26.49
CA GLU A 361 11.10 -12.30 -27.34
C GLU A 361 10.54 -13.49 -26.57
N LYS A 362 10.97 -13.71 -25.33
CA LYS A 362 10.35 -14.71 -24.44
C LYS A 362 8.88 -14.38 -24.18
N ALA A 363 8.55 -13.13 -23.86
CA ALA A 363 7.17 -12.72 -23.65
C ALA A 363 6.32 -12.89 -24.92
N LYS A 364 6.86 -12.59 -26.10
CA LYS A 364 6.20 -12.85 -27.40
C LYS A 364 6.00 -14.35 -27.64
N ALA A 365 6.99 -15.19 -27.30
CA ALA A 365 6.88 -16.64 -27.41
C ALA A 365 5.82 -17.21 -26.46
N ASP A 366 5.75 -16.69 -25.24
CA ASP A 366 4.74 -17.07 -24.22
C ASP A 366 3.34 -16.63 -24.64
N VAL A 367 3.19 -15.42 -25.19
CA VAL A 367 1.92 -14.94 -25.77
C VAL A 367 1.52 -15.80 -26.96
N ALA A 368 2.44 -16.13 -27.87
CA ALA A 368 2.14 -17.01 -29.00
C ALA A 368 1.80 -18.45 -28.57
N ALA A 369 2.31 -18.92 -27.44
CA ALA A 369 1.93 -20.21 -26.84
C ALA A 369 0.54 -20.16 -26.21
N LEU A 370 0.19 -19.04 -25.55
CA LEU A 370 -1.16 -18.77 -25.05
C LEU A 370 -2.18 -18.63 -26.18
N GLU A 371 -1.85 -17.96 -27.29
CA GLU A 371 -2.75 -17.86 -28.45
C GLU A 371 -3.01 -19.24 -29.08
N ARG A 372 -1.98 -20.10 -29.15
CA ARG A 372 -2.14 -21.50 -29.59
C ARG A 372 -3.04 -22.31 -28.64
N SER A 373 -2.92 -22.10 -27.33
CA SER A 373 -3.79 -22.78 -26.36
C SER A 373 -5.23 -22.28 -26.46
N VAL A 374 -5.45 -20.98 -26.61
CA VAL A 374 -6.77 -20.36 -26.82
C VAL A 374 -7.41 -20.81 -28.13
N GLN A 375 -6.65 -20.88 -29.23
CA GLN A 375 -7.14 -21.43 -30.50
C GLN A 375 -7.50 -22.92 -30.39
N SER A 376 -6.77 -23.71 -29.60
CA SER A 376 -7.12 -25.12 -29.37
C SER A 376 -8.43 -25.27 -28.58
N VAL A 377 -8.71 -24.35 -27.65
CA VAL A 377 -9.96 -24.32 -26.88
C VAL A 377 -11.12 -23.82 -27.76
N LEU A 378 -10.90 -22.81 -28.60
CA LEU A 378 -11.90 -22.32 -29.56
C LEU A 378 -12.14 -23.29 -30.73
N GLY A 379 -11.17 -24.12 -31.09
CA GLY A 379 -11.34 -25.21 -32.06
C GLY A 379 -12.26 -26.31 -31.54
N ARG A 380 -12.16 -26.64 -30.24
CA ARG A 380 -13.06 -27.60 -29.57
C ARG A 380 -14.51 -27.10 -29.46
N THR A 381 -14.73 -25.80 -29.34
CA THR A 381 -16.09 -25.23 -29.32
C THR A 381 -16.72 -25.09 -30.71
N LYS A 382 -15.92 -25.12 -31.79
CA LYS A 382 -16.42 -25.18 -33.17
C LYS A 382 -16.72 -26.61 -33.64
N SER A 383 -16.00 -27.63 -33.16
CA SER A 383 -16.33 -29.03 -33.47
C SER A 383 -17.59 -29.55 -32.77
N ASP A 384 -18.03 -28.91 -31.68
CA ASP A 384 -19.23 -29.29 -30.93
C ASP A 384 -20.52 -28.56 -31.38
N ARG A 385 -20.40 -27.60 -32.33
CA ARG A 385 -21.54 -26.93 -32.98
C ARG A 385 -21.83 -27.41 -34.41
N GLY A 386 -21.06 -28.37 -34.93
CA GLY A 386 -21.20 -28.91 -36.28
C GLY A 386 -22.25 -30.01 -36.45
N ASN A 387 -22.99 -30.40 -35.41
CA ASN A 387 -23.93 -31.54 -35.46
C ASN A 387 -25.36 -31.21 -34.97
N ARG A 388 -25.80 -29.96 -35.11
CA ARG A 388 -27.23 -29.57 -34.94
C ARG A 388 -27.61 -28.50 -35.93
N GLY A 389 -28.54 -28.81 -36.82
CA GLY A 389 -29.35 -27.78 -37.49
C GLY A 389 -29.39 -27.83 -39.01
N THR A 390 -29.70 -29.00 -39.59
CA THR A 390 -30.56 -29.02 -40.79
C THR A 390 -31.97 -28.65 -40.35
N LEU A 391 -32.45 -27.44 -40.67
CA LEU A 391 -33.85 -27.13 -40.95
C LEU A 391 -34.08 -25.61 -40.98
N ALA A 392 -34.82 -25.21 -42.00
CA ALA A 392 -35.69 -24.03 -42.08
C ALA A 392 -35.10 -22.70 -42.60
N ASP A 393 -35.75 -22.29 -43.69
CA ASP A 393 -36.23 -20.93 -43.98
C ASP A 393 -35.49 -20.05 -44.98
N THR A 394 -35.87 -20.30 -46.23
CA THR A 394 -36.24 -19.35 -47.28
C THR A 394 -36.90 -18.04 -46.81
N LYS A 395 -36.37 -16.91 -47.29
CA LYS A 395 -36.95 -15.57 -47.59
C LYS A 395 -35.81 -14.55 -47.39
N GLY A 396 -35.48 -13.59 -48.24
CA GLY A 396 -36.07 -13.00 -49.43
C GLY A 396 -35.56 -11.55 -49.50
N HIS A 397 -35.19 -11.10 -50.71
CA HIS A 397 -35.01 -9.70 -51.16
C HIS A 397 -33.79 -8.93 -50.63
N GLN A 398 -32.81 -8.61 -51.49
CA GLN A 398 -32.79 -7.54 -52.50
C GLN A 398 -32.88 -6.13 -51.91
N GLU A 399 -31.81 -5.35 -52.16
CA GLU A 399 -31.66 -3.89 -52.28
C GLU A 399 -30.28 -3.52 -51.70
N SER A 400 -29.43 -2.69 -52.29
CA SER A 400 -29.39 -2.01 -53.58
C SER A 400 -27.99 -1.40 -53.65
N ALA A 401 -27.32 -1.55 -54.80
CA ALA A 401 -26.18 -0.70 -55.14
C ALA A 401 -26.71 0.68 -55.56
N ALA A 402 -26.23 1.73 -54.89
CA ALA A 402 -26.01 3.08 -55.41
C ALA A 402 -25.04 3.80 -54.48
#